data_AF-A0A926TYY1-F1
#
_entry.id   AF-A0A926TYY1-F1
#
_cell.length_a   1.000
_cell.length_b   1.000
_cell.length_c   1.000
_cell.angle_alpha   90.00
_cell.angle_beta   90.00
_cell.angle_gamma   90.00
#
_symmetry.space_group_name_H-M   'P 1'
#
loop_
_entity.id
_entity.type
_entity.pdbx_description
1 polymer ?
#
loop_
_entity_poly.entity_id
_entity_poly.type
_entity_poly.pdbx_seq_one_letter_code
_entity_poly.pdbx_strand_id
1 'polypeptide(L)' 'MNTINNFPAFHQVLSIVTCFTLLSGGGAVAYSMKDSLSPQQARVAEICNTSWTIGFGAIVGLLGSKAIDKPPSDEDEEEK' A
#
# COMPACT_ATOMS: atom_id res chain seq x y z
N MET A 1 18.07 11.49 -23.58
CA MET A 1 18.61 11.69 -22.22
C MET A 1 17.58 11.10 -21.26
N ASN A 2 17.81 9.88 -20.78
CA ASN A 2 16.84 9.17 -19.94
C ASN A 2 16.94 9.72 -18.52
N THR A 3 15.94 10.50 -18.12
CA THR A 3 15.74 10.91 -16.73
C THR A 3 15.34 9.68 -15.93
N ILE A 4 16.33 8.89 -15.51
CA ILE A 4 16.13 7.86 -14.50
C ILE A 4 15.94 8.63 -13.20
N ASN A 5 14.67 8.92 -12.94
CA ASN A 5 14.16 9.47 -11.70
C ASN A 5 14.83 8.77 -10.50
N ASN A 6 15.71 9.48 -9.80
CA ASN A 6 16.27 9.08 -8.50
C ASN A 6 15.16 9.13 -7.43
N PHE A 7 14.11 8.31 -7.59
CA PHE A 7 13.15 8.10 -6.54
C PHE A 7 13.82 7.25 -5.46
N PRO A 8 13.80 7.67 -4.18
CA PRO A 8 14.36 6.85 -3.10
C PRO A 8 13.71 5.46 -3.14
N ALA A 9 14.49 4.40 -2.99
CA ALA A 9 14.02 3.01 -3.10
C ALA A 9 12.74 2.75 -2.26
N PHE A 10 12.63 3.41 -1.10
CA PHE A 10 11.43 3.39 -0.26
C PHE A 10 10.16 3.87 -0.99
N HIS A 11 10.22 5.00 -1.69
CA HIS A 11 9.05 5.51 -2.42
C HIS A 11 8.69 4.62 -3.61
N GLN A 12 9.68 4.01 -4.26
CA GLN A 12 9.43 3.07 -5.35
C GLN A 12 8.72 1.81 -4.85
N VAL A 13 9.21 1.23 -3.75
CA VAL A 13 8.57 0.08 -3.09
C VAL A 13 7.17 0.43 -2.59
N LEU A 14 7.02 1.56 -1.89
CA LEU A 14 5.72 2.02 -1.40
C LEU A 14 4.73 2.23 -2.55
N SER A 15 5.16 2.84 -3.66
CA SER A 15 4.32 3.04 -4.84
C SER A 15 3.90 1.72 -5.48
N ILE A 16 4.81 0.77 -5.64
CA ILE A 16 4.49 -0.55 -6.21
C ILE A 16 3.49 -1.29 -5.32
N VAL A 17 3.76 -1.36 -4.01
CA VAL A 17 2.88 -2.01 -3.04
C VAL A 17 1.50 -1.34 -3.04
N THR A 18 1.44 -0.01 -3.08
CA THR A 18 0.18 0.75 -3.15
C THR A 18 -0.60 0.45 -4.43
N CYS A 19 0.05 0.48 -5.59
CA CYS A 19 -0.59 0.18 -6.87
C CYS A 19 -1.15 -1.26 -6.92
N PHE A 20 -0.36 -2.25 -6.48
CA PHE A 20 -0.81 -3.64 -6.43
C PHE A 20 -1.96 -3.84 -5.43
N THR A 21 -1.91 -3.17 -4.28
CA THR A 21 -2.97 -3.20 -3.28
C THR A 21 -4.25 -2.63 -3.88
N LEU A 22 -4.22 -1.40 -4.41
CA LEU A 22 -5.37 -0.76 -5.05
C LEU A 22 -5.96 -1.58 -6.21
N LEU A 23 -5.11 -2.17 -7.06
CA LEU A 23 -5.57 -3.02 -8.15
C LEU A 23 -6.28 -4.27 -7.64
N SER A 24 -5.75 -4.88 -6.57
CA SER A 24 -6.32 -6.07 -5.97
C SER A 24 -7.66 -5.78 -5.27
N GLY A 25 -7.74 -4.69 -4.51
CA GLY A 25 -8.99 -4.24 -3.89
C GLY A 25 -10.04 -3.85 -4.92
N GLY A 26 -9.65 -3.13 -5.99
CA GLY A 26 -10.53 -2.80 -7.11
C GLY A 26 -11.07 -4.05 -7.82
N GLY A 27 -10.23 -5.08 -8.01
CA GLY A 27 -10.65 -6.38 -8.52
C GLY A 27 -11.69 -7.06 -7.62
N ALA A 28 -11.46 -7.08 -6.31
CA ALA A 28 -12.42 -7.65 -5.36
C ALA A 28 -13.77 -6.93 -5.38
N VAL A 29 -13.77 -5.58 -5.47
CA VAL A 29 -14.99 -4.76 -5.59
C VAL A 29 -15.70 -5.01 -6.93
N ALA A 30 -14.94 -5.11 -8.03
CA ALA A 30 -15.52 -5.40 -9.34
C ALA A 30 -16.21 -6.79 -9.37
N TYR A 31 -15.63 -7.78 -8.68
CA TYR A 31 -16.25 -9.10 -8.53
C TYR A 31 -17.45 -9.08 -7.59
N SER A 32 -17.45 -8.25 -6.53
CA SER A 32 -18.60 -8.16 -5.61
C SER A 32 -19.84 -7.51 -6.24
N MET A 33 -19.66 -6.73 -7.31
CA MET A 33 -20.77 -6.14 -8.09
C MET A 33 -21.46 -7.13 -9.05
N LYS A 34 -20.96 -8.36 -9.19
CA LYS A 34 -21.60 -9.39 -10.02
C LYS A 34 -22.63 -10.20 -9.22
N ASP A 35 -23.83 -10.35 -9.77
CA ASP A 35 -24.92 -11.17 -9.19
C ASP A 35 -24.57 -12.66 -9.05
N SER A 36 -23.69 -13.19 -9.90
CA SER A 36 -23.18 -14.57 -9.76
C SER A 36 -21.74 -14.68 -10.25
N LEU A 37 -20.90 -15.30 -9.43
CA LEU A 37 -19.50 -15.56 -9.72
C LEU A 37 -19.33 -17.04 -10.05
N SER A 38 -18.61 -17.35 -11.13
CA SER A 38 -18.18 -18.73 -11.35
C SER A 38 -17.23 -19.17 -10.22
N PRO A 39 -17.09 -20.47 -9.92
CA PRO A 39 -16.20 -20.95 -8.86
C PRO A 39 -14.74 -20.48 -9.02
N GLN A 40 -14.30 -20.30 -10.26
CA GLN A 40 -12.97 -19.76 -10.58
C GLN A 40 -12.88 -18.26 -10.25
N GLN A 41 -13.93 -17.48 -10.56
CA GLN A 41 -13.98 -16.06 -10.25
C GLN A 41 -14.09 -15.81 -8.74
N ALA A 42 -14.84 -16.65 -8.01
CA ALA A 42 -14.93 -16.59 -6.56
C ALA A 42 -13.55 -16.77 -5.90
N ARG A 43 -12.76 -17.74 -6.37
CA ARG A 43 -11.38 -17.95 -5.89
C ARG A 43 -10.49 -16.73 -6.17
N VAL A 44 -10.59 -16.15 -7.36
CA VAL A 44 -9.82 -14.93 -7.70
C VAL A 44 -10.24 -13.76 -6.81
N ALA A 45 -11.53 -13.59 -6.55
CA ALA A 45 -12.04 -12.55 -5.66
C ALA A 45 -11.52 -12.71 -4.22
N GLU A 46 -11.46 -13.94 -3.70
CA GLU A 46 -10.93 -14.24 -2.37
C GLU A 46 -9.42 -13.95 -2.25
N ILE A 47 -8.65 -14.33 -3.27
CA ILE A 47 -7.22 -13.99 -3.38
C ILE A 47 -7.06 -12.48 -3.41
N CYS A 48 -7.85 -11.78 -4.23
CA CYS A 48 -7.82 -10.33 -4.32
C CYS A 48 -8.12 -9.66 -2.97
N ASN A 49 -9.13 -10.14 -2.25
CA ASN A 49 -9.50 -9.59 -0.93
C ASN A 49 -8.42 -9.85 0.13
N THR A 50 -7.79 -11.03 0.10
CA THR A 50 -6.69 -11.38 1.00
C THR A 50 -5.47 -10.49 0.71
N SER A 51 -5.08 -10.35 -0.56
CA SER A 51 -3.99 -9.48 -0.98
C SER A 51 -4.25 -8.01 -0.67
N TRP A 52 -5.51 -7.55 -0.77
CA TRP A 52 -5.91 -6.20 -0.33
C TRP A 52 -5.60 -5.98 1.15
N THR A 53 -6.04 -6.92 2.01
CA THR A 53 -5.83 -6.83 3.46
C THR A 53 -4.35 -6.83 3.83
N ILE A 54 -3.57 -7.74 3.25
CA ILE A 54 -2.12 -7.83 3.47
C ILE A 54 -1.42 -6.56 2.97
N GLY A 55 -1.76 -6.12 1.76
CA GLY A 55 -1.18 -4.94 1.13
C GLY A 55 -1.45 -3.67 1.93
N PHE A 56 -2.68 -3.51 2.46
CA PHE A 56 -3.02 -2.38 3.32
C PHE A 56 -2.18 -2.36 4.60
N GLY A 57 -2.04 -3.52 5.25
CA GLY A 57 -1.17 -3.67 6.43
C GLY A 57 0.30 -3.33 6.12
N ALA A 58 0.82 -3.77 4.96
CA ALA A 58 2.18 -3.45 4.53
C ALA A 58 2.38 -1.95 4.27
N ILE A 59 1.41 -1.25 3.66
CA ILE A 59 1.47 0.20 3.43
C ILE A 59 1.49 0.95 4.76
N VAL A 60 0.56 0.62 5.67
CA VAL A 60 0.48 1.25 6.99
C VAL A 60 1.75 0.97 7.80
N GLY A 61 2.27 -0.26 7.76
CA GLY A 61 3.52 -0.62 8.42
C GLY A 61 4.73 0.14 7.87
N LEU A 62 4.86 0.25 6.54
CA LEU A 62 5.95 1.01 5.90
C LEU A 62 5.90 2.50 6.24
N LEU A 63 4.70 3.09 6.28
CA LEU A 63 4.51 4.49 6.67
C LEU A 63 4.76 4.71 8.18
N GLY A 64 4.27 3.80 9.02
CA GLY A 64 4.48 3.84 10.48
C GLY A 64 5.95 3.74 10.85
N SER A 65 6.70 2.83 10.21
CA SER A 65 8.14 2.70 10.44
C SER A 65 8.92 3.97 10.07
N LYS A 66 8.50 4.72 9.04
CA LYS A 66 9.11 6.02 8.71
C LYS A 66 8.70 7.16 9.65
N ALA A 67 7.51 7.10 10.24
CA ALA A 67 7.06 8.10 11.22
C ALA A 67 7.83 7.99 12.53
N ILE A 68 8.23 6.77 12.92
CA ILE A 68 9.06 6.51 14.11
C ILE A 68 10.53 6.85 13.86
N ASP A 69 10.98 6.79 12.61
CA ASP A 69 12.35 7.14 12.19
C ASP A 69 12.60 8.67 12.10
N LYS A 70 11.59 9.50 12.42
CA LYS A 70 11.81 10.93 12.68
C LYS A 70 12.45 11.02 14.08
N PRO A 71 13.75 11.34 14.24
CA PRO A 71 14.28 11.66 15.55
C PRO A 71 13.45 12.81 16.14
N PRO A 72 13.28 12.89 17.47
CA PRO A 72 12.71 14.07 18.09
C PRO A 72 13.48 15.27 17.54
N SER A 73 12.80 16.12 16.78
CA SER A 73 13.36 17.39 16.37
C SER A 73 13.50 18.20 17.64
N ASP A 74 14.74 18.44 18.06
CA ASP A 74 15.13 19.37 19.11
C ASP A 74 14.70 20.80 18.72
N GLU A 75 13.40 21.08 18.78
CA GLU A 75 12.81 22.42 18.57
C GLU A 75 12.07 22.93 19.82
N ASP A 76 12.44 22.48 21.02
CA ASP A 76 11.92 23.02 22.28
C ASP A 76 13.05 23.25 23.31
N GLU A 77 13.94 24.22 23.09
CA GLU A 77 14.69 24.88 24.17
C GLU A 77 14.70 26.41 23.95
N GLU A 78 13.51 27.03 23.99
CA GLU A 78 13.36 28.40 24.51
C GLU A 78 13.04 28.30 26.03
N GLU A 79 14.06 28.53 26.88
CA GLU A 79 14.00 29.19 28.20
C GLU A 79 15.20 28.78 29.05
N LYS A 80 16.25 29.62 29.09
CA LYS A 80 16.72 30.23 30.34
C LYS A 80 17.67 31.40 30.12
#